data_AF-A0A537NJY2-F1
#
_entry.id   AF-A0A537NJY2-F1
#
_cell.length_a   1.000
_cell.length_b   1.000
_cell.length_c   1.000
_cell.angle_alpha   90.00
_cell.angle_beta   90.00
_cell.angle_gamma   90.00
#
_symmetry.space_group_name_H-M   'P 1'
#
loop_
_entity.id
_entity.type
_entity.pdbx_description
1 polymer ?
#
loop_
_entity_poly.entity_id
_entity_poly.type
_entity_poly.pdbx_seq_one_letter_code
_entity_poly.pdbx_strand_id
1 'polypeptide(L)'
;MPPEQLADEAEKLLAGGFRAVKLRLGYPTLKDDLVALDVVKKRLGSEIAVMVDYNQALSLAQALERGRALDQQGIYWLEEPIRHDDYAGNARLVRELKTPIQIGENFSESSAMAAALAAGAADYVMPDLERIGGVTGWLRAAGLTATHRIEMSSH
;
A
#
# COMPACT_ATOMS: atom_id res chain seq x y z
N MET A 1 -11.97 14.59 0.35
CA MET A 1 -13.13 14.29 -0.52
C MET A 1 -14.22 13.64 0.32
N PRO A 2 -15.51 13.94 0.12
CA PRO A 2 -16.59 13.21 0.77
C PRO A 2 -16.62 11.72 0.34
N PRO A 3 -16.98 10.77 1.23
CA PRO A 3 -17.00 9.33 0.92
C PRO A 3 -17.82 8.95 -0.32
N GLU A 4 -18.97 9.57 -0.56
CA GLU A 4 -19.81 9.25 -1.73
C GLU A 4 -19.12 9.61 -3.05
N GLN A 5 -18.41 10.74 -3.08
CA GLN A 5 -17.67 11.14 -4.27
C GLN A 5 -16.51 10.17 -4.57
N LEU A 6 -15.87 9.62 -3.52
CA LEU A 6 -14.85 8.59 -3.64
C LEU A 6 -15.41 7.31 -4.28
N ALA A 7 -16.62 6.90 -3.87
CA ALA A 7 -17.30 5.73 -4.45
C ALA A 7 -17.73 5.97 -5.90
N ASP A 8 -18.23 7.16 -6.24
CA ASP A 8 -18.60 7.50 -7.61
C ASP A 8 -17.37 7.51 -8.55
N GLU A 9 -16.21 7.95 -8.07
CA GLU A 9 -14.95 7.86 -8.84
C GLU A 9 -14.49 6.41 -9.02
N ALA A 10 -14.57 5.59 -7.98
CA ALA A 10 -14.23 4.18 -8.08
C ALA A 10 -15.13 3.42 -9.06
N GLU A 11 -16.44 3.70 -9.09
CA GLU A 11 -17.39 3.09 -10.02
C GLU A 11 -17.09 3.46 -11.49
N LYS A 12 -16.68 4.71 -11.75
CA LYS A 12 -16.25 5.14 -13.08
C LYS A 12 -15.02 4.38 -13.57
N LEU A 13 -14.07 4.08 -12.68
CA LEU A 13 -12.92 3.24 -13.02
C LEU A 13 -13.37 1.83 -13.40
N LEU A 14 -14.30 1.22 -12.66
CA LEU A 14 -14.82 -0.11 -13.00
C LEU A 14 -15.52 -0.16 -14.36
N ALA A 15 -16.22 0.91 -14.75
CA ALA A 15 -16.81 1.02 -16.09
C ALA A 15 -15.75 0.97 -17.22
N GLY A 16 -14.50 1.30 -16.91
CA GLY A 16 -13.34 1.15 -17.80
C GLY A 16 -12.75 -0.26 -17.88
N GLY A 17 -13.33 -1.24 -17.15
CA GLY A 17 -12.89 -2.65 -17.15
C GLY A 17 -11.83 -2.99 -16.10
N PHE A 18 -11.48 -2.04 -15.22
CA PHE A 18 -10.61 -2.31 -14.07
C PHE A 18 -11.31 -3.24 -13.06
N ARG A 19 -10.52 -4.05 -12.34
CA ARG A 19 -11.01 -5.01 -11.34
C ARG A 19 -10.45 -4.79 -9.95
N ALA A 20 -9.68 -3.72 -9.78
CA ALA A 20 -9.07 -3.33 -8.53
C ALA A 20 -9.02 -1.81 -8.45
N VAL A 21 -9.12 -1.25 -7.25
CA VAL A 21 -8.95 0.18 -6.98
C VAL A 21 -8.09 0.40 -5.75
N LYS A 22 -7.30 1.48 -5.74
CA LYS A 22 -6.53 1.92 -4.57
C LYS A 22 -7.15 3.18 -4.00
N LEU A 23 -7.46 3.18 -2.71
CA LEU A 23 -8.06 4.30 -1.99
C LEU A 23 -6.99 5.02 -1.18
N ARG A 24 -6.96 6.34 -1.30
CA ARG A 24 -6.15 7.18 -0.43
C ARG A 24 -6.93 7.51 0.84
N LEU A 25 -6.42 7.04 1.98
CA LEU A 25 -6.95 7.33 3.31
C LEU A 25 -6.02 8.30 4.06
N GLY A 26 -6.32 8.54 5.34
CA GLY A 26 -5.61 9.54 6.15
C GLY A 26 -6.53 10.64 6.65
N TYR A 27 -7.83 10.36 6.80
CA TYR A 27 -8.76 11.27 7.44
C TYR A 27 -8.37 11.53 8.91
N PRO A 28 -8.83 12.62 9.54
CA PRO A 28 -8.44 12.98 10.90
C PRO A 28 -8.67 11.86 11.94
N THR A 29 -9.70 11.03 11.75
CA THR A 29 -10.00 9.91 12.63
C THR A 29 -10.02 8.57 11.90
N LEU A 30 -9.71 7.48 12.61
CA LEU A 30 -9.87 6.11 12.10
C LEU A 30 -11.34 5.83 11.73
N LYS A 31 -12.31 6.39 12.46
CA LYS A 31 -13.72 6.22 12.14
C LYS A 31 -14.05 6.74 10.74
N ASP A 32 -13.51 7.89 10.37
CA ASP A 32 -13.77 8.50 9.07
C ASP A 32 -13.11 7.69 7.93
N ASP A 33 -11.91 7.15 8.16
CA ASP A 33 -11.27 6.19 7.23
C ASP A 33 -12.15 4.96 6.97
N LEU A 34 -12.68 4.36 8.04
CA LEU A 34 -13.52 3.16 7.94
C LEU A 34 -14.84 3.46 7.24
N VAL A 35 -15.43 4.64 7.47
CA VAL A 35 -16.64 5.09 6.75
C VAL A 35 -16.34 5.25 5.26
N ALA A 36 -15.22 5.89 4.90
CA ALA A 36 -14.82 6.05 3.50
C ALA A 36 -14.62 4.69 2.81
N LEU A 37 -13.92 3.76 3.47
CA LEU A 37 -13.71 2.41 2.96
C LEU A 37 -15.02 1.63 2.80
N ASP A 38 -15.88 1.65 3.81
CA ASP A 38 -17.17 0.93 3.81
C ASP A 38 -18.08 1.41 2.68
N VAL A 39 -18.19 2.73 2.48
CA VAL A 39 -18.99 3.33 1.40
C VAL A 39 -18.49 2.85 0.03
N VAL A 40 -17.17 2.86 -0.20
CA VAL A 40 -16.60 2.37 -1.45
C VAL A 40 -16.83 0.87 -1.60
N LYS A 41 -16.46 0.05 -0.61
CA LYS A 41 -16.59 -1.42 -0.73
C LYS A 41 -18.04 -1.87 -0.97
N LYS A 42 -19.01 -1.21 -0.34
CA LYS A 42 -20.44 -1.47 -0.59
C LYS A 42 -20.84 -1.18 -2.04
N ARG A 43 -20.30 -0.12 -2.64
CA ARG A 43 -20.58 0.25 -4.03
C ARG A 43 -19.95 -0.75 -5.02
N LEU A 44 -18.70 -1.15 -4.79
CA LEU A 44 -17.95 -2.00 -5.72
C LEU A 44 -18.30 -3.48 -5.64
N GLY A 45 -18.84 -3.95 -4.52
CA GLY A 45 -19.13 -5.36 -4.27
C GLY A 45 -17.89 -6.18 -3.86
N SER A 46 -18.07 -7.48 -3.65
CA SER A 46 -17.05 -8.36 -3.05
C SER A 46 -15.94 -8.80 -4.01
N GLU A 47 -16.17 -8.74 -5.32
CA GLU A 47 -15.24 -9.27 -6.34
C GLU A 47 -14.13 -8.29 -6.71
N ILE A 48 -14.21 -7.04 -6.25
CA ILE A 48 -13.25 -5.97 -6.58
C ILE A 48 -12.21 -5.88 -5.48
N ALA A 49 -10.93 -6.02 -5.86
CA ALA A 49 -9.84 -5.83 -4.92
C ALA A 49 -9.71 -4.34 -4.54
N VAL A 50 -9.59 -4.08 -3.24
CA VAL A 50 -9.42 -2.71 -2.72
C VAL A 50 -8.11 -2.64 -1.96
N MET A 51 -7.25 -1.72 -2.36
CA MET A 51 -5.99 -1.38 -1.70
C MET A 51 -6.15 -0.06 -0.97
N VAL A 52 -5.35 0.16 0.08
CA VAL A 52 -5.33 1.42 0.83
C VAL A 52 -3.93 1.99 0.84
N ASP A 53 -3.83 3.30 0.64
CA ASP A 53 -2.59 4.07 0.65
C ASP A 53 -2.71 5.25 1.61
N TYR A 54 -1.72 5.41 2.49
CA TYR A 54 -1.60 6.51 3.45
C TYR A 54 -0.48 7.50 3.10
N ASN A 55 0.35 7.21 2.10
CA ASN A 55 1.40 8.08 1.59
C ASN A 55 2.28 8.66 2.71
N GLN A 56 2.71 7.78 3.61
CA GLN A 56 3.61 8.02 4.75
C GLN A 56 3.07 8.96 5.82
N ALA A 57 1.76 9.19 5.87
CA ALA A 57 1.16 10.20 6.73
C ALA A 57 1.06 9.81 8.22
N LEU A 58 1.24 8.54 8.57
CA LEU A 58 1.01 8.06 9.93
C LEU A 58 2.32 7.92 10.73
N SER A 59 2.21 8.08 12.05
CA SER A 59 3.18 7.50 12.97
C SER A 59 3.00 5.98 13.06
N LEU A 60 4.02 5.26 13.54
CA LEU A 60 3.95 3.81 13.78
C LEU A 60 2.78 3.40 14.68
N ALA A 61 2.48 4.19 15.71
CA ALA A 61 1.36 3.91 16.61
C ALA A 61 0.00 4.01 15.89
N GLN A 62 -0.18 5.08 15.11
CA GLN A 62 -1.39 5.27 14.29
C GLN A 62 -1.51 4.20 13.20
N ALA A 63 -0.40 3.83 12.56
CA ALA A 63 -0.38 2.78 11.54
C ALA A 63 -0.77 1.41 12.12
N LEU A 64 -0.31 1.05 13.31
CA LEU A 64 -0.74 -0.17 14.00
C LEU A 64 -2.22 -0.14 14.37
N GLU A 65 -2.71 1.00 14.88
CA GLU A 65 -4.13 1.17 15.22
C GLU A 65 -5.01 1.03 13.97
N ARG A 66 -4.70 1.76 12.90
CA ARG A 66 -5.47 1.75 11.66
C ARG A 66 -5.34 0.43 10.91
N GLY A 67 -4.13 -0.11 10.80
CA GLY A 67 -3.86 -1.40 10.16
C GLY A 67 -4.66 -2.54 10.77
N ARG A 68 -4.71 -2.64 12.11
CA ARG A 68 -5.50 -3.69 12.79
C ARG A 68 -7.00 -3.56 12.56
N ALA A 69 -7.51 -2.35 12.42
CA ALA A 69 -8.91 -2.13 12.05
C ALA A 69 -9.17 -2.54 10.60
N LEU A 70 -8.24 -2.22 9.70
CA LEU A 70 -8.29 -2.56 8.27
C LEU A 70 -8.11 -4.06 7.99
N ASP A 71 -7.38 -4.80 8.83
CA ASP A 71 -7.26 -6.27 8.76
C ASP A 71 -8.63 -6.96 8.74
N GLN A 72 -9.62 -6.39 9.40
CA GLN A 72 -10.98 -6.94 9.46
C GLN A 72 -11.81 -6.62 8.20
N GLN A 73 -11.32 -5.71 7.36
CA GLN A 73 -12.03 -5.22 6.19
C GLN A 73 -11.64 -6.00 4.93
N GLY A 74 -10.59 -6.83 4.95
CA GLY A 74 -10.17 -7.60 3.78
C GLY A 74 -9.75 -6.70 2.61
N ILE A 75 -8.88 -5.72 2.88
CA ILE A 75 -8.18 -4.96 1.84
C ILE A 75 -6.97 -5.79 1.36
N TYR A 76 -6.54 -5.57 0.11
CA TYR A 76 -5.53 -6.40 -0.54
C TYR A 76 -4.09 -6.06 -0.10
N TRP A 77 -3.77 -4.78 0.08
CA TRP A 77 -2.56 -4.33 0.76
C TRP A 77 -2.78 -2.97 1.45
N LEU A 78 -1.86 -2.67 2.38
CA LEU A 78 -1.69 -1.38 3.01
C LEU A 78 -0.38 -0.73 2.55
N GLU A 79 -0.48 0.40 1.89
CA GLU A 79 0.60 1.06 1.21
C GLU A 79 1.14 2.26 1.98
N GLU A 80 2.48 2.30 2.11
CA GLU A 80 3.28 3.31 2.80
C GLU A 80 2.54 3.94 4.00
N PRO A 81 2.17 3.16 5.03
CA PRO A 81 1.48 3.69 6.20
C PRO A 81 2.31 4.73 6.95
N ILE A 82 3.61 4.46 7.09
CA ILE A 82 4.60 5.33 7.74
C ILE A 82 5.70 5.68 6.74
N ARG A 83 6.66 6.49 7.17
CA ARG A 83 7.82 6.85 6.34
C ARG A 83 8.50 5.62 5.73
N HIS A 84 8.79 5.69 4.45
CA HIS A 84 9.36 4.57 3.69
C HIS A 84 10.78 4.19 4.18
N ASP A 85 11.51 5.14 4.78
CA ASP A 85 12.87 4.97 5.29
C ASP A 85 12.94 4.45 6.74
N ASP A 86 11.79 4.33 7.43
CA ASP A 86 11.70 3.67 8.72
C ASP A 86 11.53 2.15 8.54
N TYR A 87 12.61 1.48 8.14
CA TYR A 87 12.58 0.03 7.89
C TYR A 87 12.24 -0.78 9.15
N ALA A 88 12.65 -0.32 10.33
CA ALA A 88 12.34 -1.00 11.59
C ALA A 88 10.85 -0.91 11.93
N GLY A 89 10.24 0.27 11.74
CA GLY A 89 8.81 0.49 11.88
C GLY A 89 8.00 -0.32 10.88
N ASN A 90 8.37 -0.29 9.59
CA ASN A 90 7.68 -1.06 8.56
C ASN A 90 7.80 -2.56 8.80
N ALA A 91 8.98 -3.07 9.19
CA ALA A 91 9.14 -4.48 9.54
C ALA A 91 8.30 -4.88 10.77
N ARG A 92 8.04 -3.95 11.69
CA ARG A 92 7.11 -4.19 12.79
C ARG A 92 5.67 -4.29 12.30
N LEU A 93 5.26 -3.45 11.35
CA LEU A 93 3.93 -3.51 10.74
C LEU A 93 3.73 -4.84 10.02
N VAL A 94 4.69 -5.26 9.18
CA VAL A 94 4.68 -6.58 8.50
C VAL A 94 4.48 -7.73 9.48
N ARG A 95 5.15 -7.70 10.65
CA ARG A 95 5.01 -8.76 11.65
C ARG A 95 3.70 -8.74 12.43
N GLU A 96 3.08 -7.57 12.61
CA GLU A 96 1.94 -7.40 13.51
C GLU A 96 0.58 -7.32 12.80
N LEU A 97 0.56 -6.99 11.52
CA LEU A 97 -0.66 -6.87 10.73
C LEU A 97 -0.89 -8.11 9.87
N LYS A 98 -2.15 -8.40 9.59
CA LYS A 98 -2.53 -9.49 8.68
C LYS A 98 -2.54 -9.04 7.22
N THR A 99 -2.90 -7.78 7.01
CA THR A 99 -2.89 -7.14 5.70
C THR A 99 -1.45 -6.94 5.25
N PRO A 100 -1.08 -7.37 4.04
CA PRO A 100 0.26 -7.15 3.50
C PRO A 100 0.64 -5.67 3.48
N ILE A 101 1.90 -5.37 3.83
CA ILE A 101 2.48 -4.03 3.71
C ILE A 101 3.17 -3.89 2.36
N GLN A 102 2.84 -2.83 1.62
CA GLN A 102 3.51 -2.44 0.38
C GLN A 102 4.30 -1.13 0.58
N ILE A 103 5.58 -1.12 0.21
CA ILE A 103 6.44 0.09 0.18
C ILE A 103 7.36 0.07 -1.05
N GLY A 104 7.77 1.24 -1.55
CA GLY A 104 8.82 1.28 -2.58
C GLY A 104 8.78 2.37 -3.63
N GLU A 105 7.69 3.14 -3.76
CA GLU A 105 7.65 4.26 -4.71
C GLU A 105 8.76 5.29 -4.39
N ASN A 106 9.21 5.36 -3.13
CA ASN A 106 10.22 6.29 -2.64
C ASN A 106 11.62 5.67 -2.49
N PHE A 107 11.86 4.46 -3.01
CA PHE A 107 13.22 3.91 -3.05
C PHE A 107 14.09 4.69 -4.03
N SER A 108 15.16 5.30 -3.50
CA SER A 108 16.07 6.15 -4.27
C SER A 108 16.98 5.40 -5.24
N GLU A 109 17.20 4.09 -5.02
CA GLU A 109 17.89 3.15 -5.92
C GLU A 109 17.54 1.71 -5.52
N SER A 110 17.89 0.72 -6.36
CA SER A 110 17.74 -0.71 -6.02
C SER A 110 18.47 -1.14 -4.74
N SER A 111 19.51 -0.40 -4.31
CA SER A 111 20.22 -0.65 -3.05
C SER A 111 19.37 -0.33 -1.82
N ALA A 112 18.56 0.74 -1.87
CA ALA A 112 17.62 1.09 -0.80
C ALA A 112 16.55 0.00 -0.66
N MET A 113 16.03 -0.48 -1.79
CA MET A 113 15.12 -1.63 -1.81
C MET A 113 15.76 -2.88 -1.19
N ALA A 114 17.00 -3.22 -1.55
CA ALA A 114 17.70 -4.36 -0.97
C ALA A 114 17.83 -4.25 0.57
N ALA A 115 18.09 -3.06 1.10
CA ALA A 115 18.15 -2.82 2.53
C ALA A 115 16.77 -2.98 3.21
N ALA A 116 15.70 -2.50 2.58
CA ALA A 116 14.33 -2.67 3.07
C ALA A 116 13.94 -4.16 3.13
N LEU A 117 14.24 -4.92 2.06
CA LEU A 117 13.98 -6.37 2.01
C LEU A 117 14.79 -7.14 3.06
N ALA A 118 16.07 -6.80 3.25
CA ALA A 118 16.92 -7.42 4.27
C ALA A 118 16.40 -7.16 5.70
N ALA A 119 15.74 -6.01 5.93
CA ALA A 119 15.10 -5.68 7.19
C ALA A 119 13.73 -6.35 7.39
N GLY A 120 13.17 -7.00 6.36
CA GLY A 120 11.81 -7.52 6.37
C GLY A 120 10.75 -6.42 6.41
N ALA A 121 11.03 -5.27 5.78
CA ALA A 121 10.20 -4.08 5.86
C ALA A 121 8.99 -4.06 4.90
N ALA A 122 8.81 -5.09 4.07
CA ALA A 122 7.75 -5.13 3.08
C ALA A 122 7.30 -6.56 2.81
N ASP A 123 6.01 -6.74 2.55
CA ASP A 123 5.46 -7.97 1.96
C ASP A 123 5.42 -7.86 0.43
N TYR A 124 5.12 -6.67 -0.08
CA TYR A 124 5.10 -6.30 -1.49
C TYR A 124 5.94 -5.05 -1.74
N VAL A 125 6.41 -4.88 -2.98
CA VAL A 125 7.15 -3.69 -3.39
C VAL A 125 6.63 -3.08 -4.68
N MET A 126 6.70 -1.77 -4.79
CA MET A 126 6.27 -1.01 -5.97
C MET A 126 7.30 0.09 -6.30
N PRO A 127 8.49 -0.29 -6.83
CA PRO A 127 9.46 0.71 -7.25
C PRO A 127 8.85 1.67 -8.27
N ASP A 128 9.32 2.92 -8.25
CA ASP A 128 9.04 3.90 -9.29
C ASP A 128 10.23 3.95 -10.26
N LEU A 129 9.96 3.93 -11.57
CA LEU A 129 11.00 3.89 -12.60
C LEU A 129 11.93 5.11 -12.54
N GLU A 130 11.38 6.29 -12.24
CA GLU A 130 12.15 7.54 -12.17
C GLU A 130 13.09 7.57 -10.96
N ARG A 131 12.76 6.82 -9.90
CA ARG A 131 13.48 6.86 -8.63
C ARG A 131 14.38 5.67 -8.41
N ILE A 132 14.04 4.48 -8.89
CA ILE A 132 14.81 3.27 -8.60
C ILE A 132 16.16 3.18 -9.36
N GLY A 133 16.46 4.17 -10.21
CA GLY A 133 17.63 4.21 -11.09
C GLY A 133 17.31 3.83 -12.55
N GLY A 134 16.13 4.19 -13.04
CA GLY A 134 15.68 3.93 -14.41
C GLY A 134 15.53 2.44 -14.71
N VAL A 135 15.59 2.09 -16.00
CA VAL A 135 15.42 0.70 -16.48
C VAL A 135 16.43 -0.25 -15.83
N THR A 136 17.69 0.19 -15.68
CA THR A 136 18.74 -0.63 -15.04
C THR A 136 18.43 -0.89 -13.56
N GLY A 137 17.99 0.15 -12.83
CA GLY A 137 17.55 0.01 -11.45
C GLY A 137 16.34 -0.92 -11.31
N TRP A 138 15.38 -0.80 -12.23
CA TRP A 138 14.20 -1.65 -12.27
C TRP A 138 14.53 -3.13 -12.47
N LEU A 139 15.42 -3.44 -13.42
CA LEU A 139 15.86 -4.83 -13.65
C LEU A 139 16.60 -5.41 -12.44
N ARG A 140 17.36 -4.59 -11.71
CA ARG A 140 17.99 -4.99 -10.45
C ARG A 140 16.95 -5.25 -9.37
N ALA A 141 15.95 -4.37 -9.23
CA ALA A 141 14.83 -4.55 -8.30
C ALA A 141 14.04 -5.85 -8.58
N ALA A 142 13.74 -6.12 -9.86
CA ALA A 142 13.11 -7.38 -10.27
C ALA A 142 13.96 -8.61 -9.93
N GLY A 143 15.29 -8.50 -10.04
CA GLY A 143 16.21 -9.56 -9.60
C GLY A 143 16.17 -9.80 -8.08
N LEU A 144 16.01 -8.74 -7.28
CA LEU A 144 15.87 -8.85 -5.83
C LEU A 144 14.56 -9.53 -5.43
N THR A 145 13.45 -9.21 -6.09
CA THR A 145 12.16 -9.82 -5.77
C THR A 145 12.10 -11.30 -6.14
N ALA A 146 12.75 -11.70 -7.25
CA ALA A 146 12.85 -13.10 -7.66
C ALA A 146 13.55 -13.98 -6.61
N THR A 147 14.56 -13.45 -5.90
CA THR A 147 15.27 -14.20 -4.85
C THR A 147 14.53 -14.23 -3.52
N HIS A 148 13.76 -13.19 -3.21
CA HIS A 148 12.99 -13.08 -1.95
C HIS A 148 11.56 -13.64 -2.07
N ARG A 149 11.10 -13.99 -3.28
CA ARG A 149 9.72 -14.42 -3.58
C ARG A 149 8.68 -13.39 -3.17
N ILE A 150 8.99 -12.13 -3.43
CA ILE A 150 8.12 -10.98 -3.15
C ILE A 150 7.45 -10.55 -4.45
N GLU A 151 6.17 -10.20 -4.39
CA GLU A 151 5.48 -9.63 -5.55
C GLU A 151 5.92 -8.18 -5.77
N MET A 152 6.10 -7.82 -7.04
CA MET A 152 6.51 -6.49 -7.46
C MET A 152 5.45 -5.88 -8.38
N SER A 153 4.97 -4.69 -8.03
CA SER A 153 4.13 -3.86 -8.89
C SER A 153 4.90 -2.60 -9.33
N SER A 154 4.22 -1.68 -10.01
CA SER A 154 4.77 -0.35 -10.34
C SER A 154 3.98 0.70 -9.61
N HIS A 155 4.69 1.70 -9.06
CA HIS A 155 4.09 2.99 -8.85
C HIS A 155 3.87 3.69 -10.20
#